data_AF-A0A1Y1LRG3-F1
#
_entry.id   AF-A0A1Y1LRG3-F1
#
_cell.length_a   1.000
_cell.length_b   1.000
_cell.length_c   1.000
_cell.angle_alpha   90.00
_cell.angle_beta   90.00
_cell.angle_gamma   90.00
#
_symmetry.space_group_name_H-M   'P 1'
#
loop_
_entity.id
_entity.type
_entity.pdbx_description
1 polymer ?
#
loop_
_entity_poly.entity_id
_entity_poly.type
_entity_poly.pdbx_seq_one_letter_code
_entity_poly.pdbx_strand_id
1 'polypeptide(L)'
;MRKALPTLVAILERETRGWFLHFRERLIAELRAQKLPDEDIEKEVNEAVMREYLQRVYNSIHSHPDIVSLGEGIPKLFVEQAQSIVLMHKALENVQHRLLKSQENVKTRLCNTHPVLSRITPWLQSRLLAAEQKFKNDNQWSGHEEGLTLCNSERLHQASYFLNRDLAFMREREPALLRELRKVKTPTRNFLWPTQIWVPTHWIVRRNFQGQSEIVPTVLSKQATSITTPRSDPSQPVFLVEKETVRTTTTRWPLWRIFNYFHRTWCWTWNAVFFFGIILPWCSPIGLRALFCIEPFMPDLELSQVNGTLFPRKSSLTETLTSRLITLWRHISKSRTYFETKPDTGFIGKGFTRHMNRIWNYFIKGLFGTIVLIVILPIVCIVTIVSSMFIAATAVAWMPALTLIIQLTNALIYDLDSPEPKRNRFFVIFEAVVWNILIMGCLQPFLALFVVLIICPIISIVILAGT
;
A
#
# COMPACT_ATOMS: atom_id res chain seq x y z
N MET A 1 21.81 -4.42 26.56
CA MET A 1 21.52 -5.72 25.88
C MET A 1 22.66 -6.22 25.01
N ARG A 2 23.01 -5.61 23.86
CA ARG A 2 24.03 -6.16 22.93
C ARG A 2 25.39 -6.47 23.57
N LYS A 3 25.83 -5.67 24.57
CA LYS A 3 27.08 -5.88 25.31
C LYS A 3 27.02 -7.00 26.37
N ALA A 4 25.83 -7.28 26.93
CA ALA A 4 25.66 -8.25 28.02
C ALA A 4 25.32 -9.66 27.51
N LEU A 5 24.84 -9.77 26.26
CA LEU A 5 24.33 -11.01 25.69
C LEU A 5 25.37 -12.15 25.68
N PRO A 6 26.63 -11.95 25.25
CA PRO A 6 27.61 -13.04 25.22
C PRO A 6 27.89 -13.61 26.62
N THR A 7 27.98 -12.72 27.62
CA THR A 7 28.20 -13.08 29.03
C THR A 7 27.01 -13.85 29.61
N LEU A 8 25.78 -13.42 29.32
CA LEU A 8 24.57 -14.10 29.78
C LEU A 8 24.46 -15.51 29.18
N VAL A 9 24.78 -15.69 27.89
CA VAL A 9 24.80 -17.01 27.25
C VAL A 9 25.84 -17.92 27.90
N ALA A 10 27.04 -17.41 28.17
CA ALA A 10 28.09 -18.17 28.85
C ALA A 10 27.68 -18.62 30.27
N ILE A 11 26.96 -17.76 31.03
CA ILE A 11 26.42 -18.12 32.34
C ILE A 11 25.40 -19.27 32.21
N LEU A 12 24.46 -19.20 31.27
CA LEU A 12 23.46 -20.24 31.05
C LEU A 12 24.11 -21.57 30.64
N GLU A 13 25.10 -21.55 29.76
CA GLU A 13 25.83 -22.76 29.35
C GLU A 13 26.68 -23.38 30.47
N ARG A 14 27.20 -22.56 31.38
CA ARG A 14 27.96 -23.03 32.54
C ARG A 14 27.05 -23.66 33.58
N GLU A 15 25.97 -22.97 33.94
CA GLU A 15 25.05 -23.38 35.00
C GLU A 15 24.15 -24.56 34.60
N THR A 16 24.17 -25.01 33.35
CA THR A 16 23.49 -26.24 32.92
C THR A 16 24.34 -27.51 33.09
N ARG A 17 25.66 -27.40 33.32
CA ARG A 17 26.58 -28.54 33.27
C ARG A 17 26.80 -29.22 34.63
N GLY A 18 26.78 -30.55 34.64
CA GLY A 18 27.42 -31.39 35.66
C GLY A 18 26.65 -31.62 36.98
N TRP A 19 25.66 -30.81 37.34
CA TRP A 19 24.95 -30.96 38.63
C TRP A 19 23.54 -31.55 38.53
N PHE A 20 22.86 -31.36 37.38
CA PHE A 20 21.45 -31.71 37.19
C PHE A 20 21.15 -33.17 37.52
N LEU A 21 21.96 -34.10 37.00
CA LEU A 21 21.71 -35.55 37.11
C LEU A 21 21.84 -36.02 38.58
N HIS A 22 22.93 -35.64 39.24
CA HIS A 22 23.19 -36.00 40.63
C HIS A 22 22.17 -35.41 41.61
N PHE A 23 21.75 -34.16 41.37
CA PHE A 23 20.73 -33.51 42.20
C PHE A 23 19.36 -34.17 42.03
N ARG A 24 18.97 -34.47 40.78
CA ARG A 24 17.72 -35.16 40.47
C ARG A 24 17.65 -36.54 41.09
N GLU A 25 18.70 -37.35 40.96
CA GLU A 25 18.76 -38.72 41.51
C GLU A 25 18.66 -38.71 43.04
N ARG A 26 19.35 -37.78 43.70
CA ARG A 26 19.28 -37.60 45.16
C ARG A 26 17.87 -37.24 45.61
N LEU A 27 17.21 -36.30 44.93
CA LEU A 27 15.85 -35.86 45.29
C LEU A 27 14.82 -36.96 45.08
N ILE A 28 14.94 -37.74 44.00
CA ILE A 28 14.08 -38.90 43.74
C ILE A 28 14.24 -39.95 44.85
N ALA A 29 15.47 -40.24 45.27
CA ALA A 29 15.72 -41.20 46.35
C ALA A 29 15.11 -40.74 47.68
N GLU A 30 15.15 -39.44 47.97
CA GLU A 30 14.59 -38.84 49.18
C GLU A 30 13.04 -38.85 49.18
N LEU A 31 12.41 -38.47 48.07
CA LEU A 31 10.95 -38.46 47.94
C LEU A 31 10.36 -39.88 47.88
N ARG A 32 11.08 -40.85 47.30
CA ARG A 32 10.72 -42.28 47.39
C ARG A 32 10.80 -42.81 48.82
N ALA A 33 11.78 -42.37 49.60
CA ALA A 33 11.86 -42.73 51.01
C ALA A 33 10.66 -42.19 51.82
N GLN A 34 10.03 -41.11 51.36
CA GLN A 34 8.82 -40.50 51.93
C GLN A 34 7.49 -41.15 51.45
N LYS A 35 7.54 -42.18 50.59
CA LYS A 35 6.37 -42.92 50.06
C LYS A 35 5.36 -42.07 49.28
N LEU A 36 5.82 -41.05 48.56
CA LEU A 36 4.99 -40.33 47.58
C LEU A 36 4.72 -41.20 46.34
N PRO A 37 3.58 -41.02 45.64
CA PRO A 37 3.31 -41.71 44.38
C PRO A 37 4.24 -41.18 43.27
N ASP A 38 4.65 -42.06 42.34
CA ASP A 38 5.66 -41.74 41.32
C ASP A 38 5.30 -40.51 40.45
N GLU A 39 4.01 -40.26 40.16
CA GLU A 39 3.57 -39.07 39.41
C GLU A 39 3.81 -37.75 40.17
N ASP A 40 3.61 -37.74 41.50
CA ASP A 40 3.84 -36.56 42.32
C ASP A 40 5.35 -36.35 42.55
N ILE A 41 6.12 -37.44 42.63
CA ILE A 41 7.59 -37.39 42.68
C ILE A 41 8.14 -36.69 41.44
N GLU A 42 7.70 -37.06 40.23
CA GLU A 42 8.20 -36.43 39.01
C GLU A 42 7.90 -34.91 38.95
N LYS A 43 6.70 -34.50 39.38
CA LYS A 43 6.32 -33.07 39.42
C LYS A 43 7.18 -32.29 40.41
N GLU A 44 7.28 -32.76 41.65
CA GLU A 44 8.05 -32.07 42.69
C GLU A 44 9.55 -32.00 42.35
N VAL A 45 10.10 -33.07 41.78
CA VAL A 45 11.49 -33.10 41.31
C VAL A 45 11.74 -32.09 40.21
N ASN A 46 10.86 -32.03 39.20
CA ASN A 46 11.01 -31.07 38.11
C ASN A 46 10.92 -29.61 38.60
N GLU A 47 10.00 -29.31 39.52
CA GLU A 47 9.91 -27.97 40.11
C GLU A 47 11.15 -27.61 40.96
N ALA A 48 11.63 -28.55 41.78
CA ALA A 48 12.79 -28.32 42.64
C ALA A 48 14.08 -28.12 41.83
N VAL A 49 14.26 -28.91 40.77
CA VAL A 49 15.39 -28.78 39.84
C VAL A 49 15.34 -27.44 39.12
N MET A 50 14.17 -27.02 38.63
CA MET A 50 14.01 -25.72 37.98
C MET A 50 14.32 -24.56 38.93
N ARG A 51 13.85 -24.64 40.18
CA ARG A 51 14.15 -23.63 41.23
C ARG A 51 15.64 -23.52 41.50
N GLU A 52 16.31 -24.65 41.69
CA GLU A 52 17.76 -24.71 41.93
C GLU A 52 18.55 -24.14 40.75
N TYR A 53 18.18 -24.49 39.51
CA TYR A 53 18.80 -23.94 38.31
C TYR A 53 18.66 -22.41 38.24
N LEU A 54 17.44 -21.90 38.41
CA LEU A 54 17.19 -20.46 38.36
C LEU A 54 17.96 -19.71 39.46
N GLN A 55 18.02 -20.26 40.67
CA GLN A 55 18.76 -19.65 41.78
C GLN A 55 20.26 -19.55 41.48
N ARG A 56 20.86 -20.58 40.88
CA ARG A 56 22.26 -20.57 40.44
C ARG A 56 22.52 -19.54 39.35
N VAL A 57 21.63 -19.45 38.36
CA VAL A 57 21.70 -18.45 37.29
C VAL A 57 21.59 -17.03 37.87
N TYR A 58 20.64 -16.77 38.78
CA TYR A 58 20.48 -15.45 39.40
C TYR A 58 21.70 -15.06 40.23
N ASN A 59 22.25 -15.98 41.02
CA ASN A 59 23.47 -15.75 41.79
C ASN A 59 24.68 -15.47 40.88
N SER A 60 24.77 -16.17 39.75
CA SER A 60 25.84 -15.97 38.76
C SER A 60 25.71 -14.61 38.07
N ILE A 61 24.50 -14.17 37.73
CA ILE A 61 24.26 -12.84 37.14
C ILE A 61 24.63 -11.73 38.13
N HIS A 62 24.28 -11.89 39.41
CA HIS A 62 24.61 -10.91 40.45
C HIS A 62 26.12 -10.79 40.70
N SER A 63 26.87 -11.88 40.60
CA SER A 63 28.30 -11.94 40.93
C SER A 63 29.23 -11.72 39.73
N HIS A 64 28.72 -11.71 38.49
CA HIS A 64 29.59 -11.64 37.29
C HIS A 64 30.20 -10.23 37.10
N PRO A 65 31.55 -10.11 37.04
CA PRO A 65 32.23 -8.81 36.98
C PRO A 65 31.87 -8.01 35.73
N ASP A 66 31.80 -8.65 34.55
CA ASP A 66 31.44 -7.96 33.31
C ASP A 66 30.03 -7.37 33.34
N ILE A 67 29.08 -7.99 34.05
CA ILE A 67 27.70 -7.50 34.13
C ILE A 67 27.63 -6.33 35.11
N VAL A 68 28.33 -6.42 36.24
CA VAL A 68 28.46 -5.32 37.22
C VAL A 68 29.13 -4.11 36.58
N SER A 69 30.12 -4.33 35.70
CA SER A 69 30.83 -3.24 34.99
C SER A 69 29.94 -2.41 34.05
N LEU A 70 28.78 -2.94 33.64
CA LEU A 70 27.87 -2.24 32.73
C LEU A 70 27.14 -1.06 33.39
N GLY A 71 27.04 -1.04 34.73
CA GLY A 71 26.37 0.02 35.49
C GLY A 71 25.67 -0.48 36.75
N GLU A 72 25.41 0.45 37.66
CA GLU A 72 24.73 0.19 38.93
C GLU A 72 23.28 -0.29 38.70
N GLY A 73 22.84 -1.32 39.43
CA GLY A 73 21.47 -1.85 39.34
C GLY A 73 21.17 -2.73 38.11
N ILE A 74 22.05 -2.82 37.12
CA ILE A 74 21.86 -3.65 35.92
C ILE A 74 21.74 -5.16 36.24
N PRO A 75 22.58 -5.76 37.10
CA PRO A 75 22.44 -7.18 37.46
C PRO A 75 21.07 -7.48 38.08
N LYS A 76 20.60 -6.59 38.97
CA LYS A 76 19.29 -6.70 39.62
C LYS A 76 18.15 -6.63 38.61
N LEU A 77 18.21 -5.69 37.66
CA LEU A 77 17.21 -5.56 36.59
C LEU A 77 17.16 -6.81 35.71
N PHE A 78 18.29 -7.43 35.38
CA PHE A 78 18.28 -8.68 34.61
C PHE A 78 17.63 -9.84 35.36
N VAL A 79 17.90 -9.96 36.67
CA VAL A 79 17.28 -10.99 37.51
C VAL A 79 15.78 -10.74 37.64
N GLU A 80 15.34 -9.52 37.94
CA GLU A 80 13.92 -9.17 38.04
C GLU A 80 13.18 -9.40 36.71
N GLN A 81 13.81 -9.07 35.57
CA GLN A 81 13.24 -9.35 34.25
C GLN A 81 13.14 -10.86 33.98
N ALA A 82 14.17 -11.64 34.32
CA ALA A 82 14.13 -13.10 34.17
C ALA A 82 13.06 -13.73 35.07
N GLN A 83 12.96 -13.30 36.32
CA GLN A 83 11.95 -13.74 37.28
C GLN A 83 10.54 -13.45 36.78
N SER A 84 10.28 -12.22 36.32
CA SER A 84 8.95 -11.87 35.79
C SER A 84 8.53 -12.79 34.64
N ILE A 85 9.43 -13.13 33.71
CA ILE A 85 9.14 -14.03 32.60
C ILE A 85 8.80 -15.44 33.11
N VAL A 86 9.57 -15.97 34.06
CA VAL A 86 9.31 -17.29 34.65
C VAL A 86 7.94 -17.32 35.35
N LEU A 87 7.62 -16.30 36.14
CA LEU A 87 6.34 -16.20 36.83
C LEU A 87 5.16 -16.07 35.86
N MET A 88 5.34 -15.35 34.75
CA MET A 88 4.32 -15.28 33.70
C MET A 88 4.09 -16.63 33.01
N HIS A 89 5.12 -17.42 32.75
CA HIS A 89 4.96 -18.77 32.22
C HIS A 89 4.24 -19.68 33.22
N LYS A 90 4.60 -19.60 34.50
CA LYS A 90 3.92 -20.33 35.57
C LYS A 90 2.43 -19.96 35.67
N ALA A 91 2.09 -18.68 35.52
CA ALA A 91 0.70 -18.23 35.48
C ALA A 91 -0.07 -18.86 34.31
N LEU A 92 0.54 -18.96 33.13
CA LEU A 92 -0.08 -19.59 31.97
C LEU A 92 -0.27 -21.10 32.17
N GLU A 93 0.73 -21.79 32.72
CA GLU A 93 0.64 -23.23 33.05
C GLU A 93 -0.50 -23.51 34.03
N ASN A 94 -0.66 -22.66 35.06
CA ASN A 94 -1.75 -22.79 36.02
C ASN A 94 -3.12 -22.64 35.35
N VAL A 95 -3.30 -21.66 34.45
CA VAL A 95 -4.54 -21.49 33.69
C VAL A 95 -4.80 -22.68 32.76
N GLN A 96 -3.76 -23.18 32.09
CA GLN A 96 -3.87 -24.36 31.23
C GLN A 96 -4.27 -25.61 32.02
N HIS A 97 -3.70 -25.81 33.21
CA HIS A 97 -4.08 -26.90 34.10
C HIS A 97 -5.55 -26.79 34.55
N ARG A 98 -6.03 -25.58 34.87
CA ARG A 98 -7.45 -25.34 35.18
C ARG A 98 -8.36 -25.66 33.98
N LEU A 99 -7.94 -25.33 32.75
CA LEU A 99 -8.67 -25.68 31.54
C LEU A 99 -8.80 -27.19 31.37
N LEU A 100 -7.69 -27.94 31.47
CA LEU A 100 -7.68 -29.40 31.32
C LEU A 100 -8.60 -30.06 32.37
N LYS A 101 -8.49 -29.65 33.63
CA LYS A 101 -9.36 -30.14 34.71
C LYS A 101 -10.83 -29.81 34.45
N SER A 102 -11.13 -28.62 33.94
CA SER A 102 -12.49 -28.24 33.55
C SER A 102 -13.02 -29.10 32.41
N GLN A 103 -12.21 -29.38 31.38
CA GLN A 103 -12.61 -30.23 30.26
C GLN A 103 -12.91 -31.66 30.72
N GLU A 104 -12.07 -32.22 31.60
CA GLU A 104 -12.28 -33.56 32.15
C GLU A 104 -13.57 -33.64 32.99
N ASN A 105 -13.82 -32.64 33.83
CA ASN A 105 -15.06 -32.52 34.60
C ASN A 105 -16.30 -32.40 33.71
N VAL A 106 -16.22 -31.63 32.62
CA VAL A 106 -17.32 -31.52 31.66
C VAL A 106 -17.53 -32.83 30.91
N LYS A 107 -16.45 -33.51 30.52
CA LYS A 107 -16.51 -34.82 29.86
C LYS A 107 -17.19 -35.85 30.74
N THR A 108 -16.75 -36.01 31.99
CA THR A 108 -17.34 -36.96 32.95
C THR A 108 -18.80 -36.64 33.21
N ARG A 109 -19.16 -35.36 33.39
CA ARG A 109 -20.55 -34.93 33.52
C ARG A 109 -21.40 -35.31 32.30
N LEU A 110 -20.92 -35.04 31.08
CA LEU A 110 -21.64 -35.34 29.85
C LEU A 110 -21.84 -36.85 29.65
N CYS A 111 -20.82 -37.67 29.96
CA CYS A 111 -20.93 -39.12 29.93
C CYS A 111 -22.00 -39.63 30.91
N ASN A 112 -22.07 -39.05 32.12
CA ASN A 112 -23.03 -39.45 33.14
C ASN A 112 -24.47 -39.00 32.80
N THR A 113 -24.65 -37.78 32.28
CA THR A 113 -25.99 -37.25 31.94
C THR A 113 -26.54 -37.78 30.61
N HIS A 114 -25.66 -38.08 29.65
CA HIS A 114 -26.05 -38.48 28.29
C HIS A 114 -25.23 -39.70 27.82
N PRO A 115 -25.52 -40.90 28.35
CA PRO A 115 -24.73 -42.11 28.08
C PRO A 115 -24.81 -42.60 26.63
N VAL A 116 -25.89 -42.27 25.91
CA VAL A 116 -26.06 -42.65 24.49
C VAL A 116 -25.39 -41.63 23.57
N LEU A 117 -25.64 -40.33 23.77
CA LEU A 117 -25.07 -39.27 22.93
C LEU A 117 -23.55 -39.12 23.10
N SER A 118 -23.02 -39.38 24.31
CA SER A 118 -21.58 -39.34 24.57
C SER A 118 -20.77 -40.37 23.77
N ARG A 119 -21.41 -41.42 23.23
CA ARG A 119 -20.78 -42.39 22.32
C ARG A 119 -20.57 -41.83 20.92
N ILE A 120 -21.31 -40.79 20.53
CA ILE A 120 -21.14 -40.11 19.25
C ILE A 120 -19.97 -39.13 19.37
N THR A 121 -18.79 -39.53 18.91
CA THR A 121 -17.55 -38.75 19.04
C THR A 121 -17.67 -37.31 18.55
N PRO A 122 -18.28 -37.02 17.38
CA PRO A 122 -18.46 -35.64 16.90
C PRO A 122 -19.34 -34.78 17.82
N TRP A 123 -20.37 -35.38 18.43
CA TRP A 123 -21.25 -34.67 19.37
C TRP A 123 -20.51 -34.32 20.66
N LEU A 124 -19.78 -35.27 21.24
CA LEU A 124 -19.00 -35.05 22.45
C LEU A 124 -17.91 -33.99 22.22
N GLN A 125 -17.19 -34.07 21.10
CA GLN A 125 -16.18 -33.08 20.72
C GLN A 125 -16.78 -31.68 20.55
N SER A 126 -17.91 -31.56 19.85
CA SER A 126 -18.61 -30.28 19.69
C SER A 126 -18.99 -29.65 21.05
N ARG A 127 -19.47 -30.46 22.00
CA ARG A 127 -19.80 -29.99 23.36
C ARG A 127 -18.56 -29.60 24.17
N LEU A 128 -17.47 -30.37 24.08
CA LEU A 128 -16.21 -30.03 24.74
C LEU A 128 -15.58 -28.77 24.16
N LEU A 129 -15.62 -28.58 22.84
CA LEU A 129 -15.16 -27.35 22.18
C LEU A 129 -15.99 -26.14 22.60
N ALA A 130 -17.32 -26.29 22.68
CA ALA A 130 -18.18 -25.22 23.18
C ALA A 130 -17.87 -24.86 24.64
N ALA A 131 -17.60 -25.87 25.49
CA ALA A 131 -17.20 -25.65 26.87
C ALA A 131 -15.82 -25.00 27.00
N GLU A 132 -14.86 -25.38 26.15
CA GLU A 132 -13.54 -24.74 26.06
C GLU A 132 -13.65 -23.28 25.63
N GLN A 133 -14.45 -22.97 24.60
CA GLN A 133 -14.70 -21.59 24.18
C GLN A 133 -15.34 -20.76 25.29
N LYS A 134 -16.30 -21.34 26.03
CA LYS A 134 -16.89 -20.69 27.20
C LYS A 134 -15.83 -20.41 28.27
N PHE A 135 -15.01 -21.40 28.61
CA PHE A 135 -13.92 -21.23 29.58
C PHE A 135 -12.94 -20.13 29.15
N LYS A 136 -12.56 -20.10 27.86
CA LYS A 136 -11.67 -19.06 27.31
C LYS A 136 -12.30 -17.68 27.42
N ASN A 137 -13.59 -17.53 27.16
CA ASN A 137 -14.32 -16.26 27.27
C ASN A 137 -14.46 -15.79 28.73
N ASP A 138 -14.75 -16.71 29.65
CA ASP A 138 -14.89 -16.38 31.07
C ASP A 138 -13.52 -16.05 31.71
N ASN A 139 -12.42 -16.61 31.19
CA ASN A 139 -11.07 -16.50 31.75
C ASN A 139 -10.06 -15.77 30.84
N GLN A 140 -10.52 -14.88 29.94
CA GLN A 140 -9.66 -14.20 28.94
C GLN A 140 -8.41 -13.54 29.55
N TRP A 141 -8.56 -12.97 30.74
CA TRP A 141 -7.51 -12.19 31.41
C TRP A 141 -6.85 -12.93 32.59
N SER A 142 -7.29 -14.15 32.89
CA SER A 142 -6.86 -14.92 34.06
C SER A 142 -5.35 -15.13 34.13
N GLY A 143 -4.67 -15.33 32.99
CA GLY A 143 -3.22 -15.48 32.95
C GLY A 143 -2.47 -14.20 33.33
N HIS A 144 -2.98 -13.03 32.94
CA HIS A 144 -2.39 -11.74 33.33
C HIS A 144 -2.71 -11.39 34.79
N GLU A 145 -3.91 -11.72 35.27
CA GLU A 145 -4.28 -11.56 36.68
C GLU A 145 -3.41 -12.43 37.59
N GLU A 146 -3.21 -13.70 37.22
CA GLU A 146 -2.38 -14.63 37.96
C GLU A 146 -0.88 -14.29 37.86
N GLY A 147 -0.42 -13.81 36.71
CA GLY A 147 0.93 -13.26 36.57
C GLY A 147 1.15 -12.03 37.46
N LEU A 148 0.15 -11.15 37.57
CA LEU A 148 0.20 -9.97 38.43
C LEU A 148 0.23 -10.34 39.92
N THR A 149 -0.56 -11.33 40.35
CA THR A 149 -0.52 -11.78 41.76
C THR A 149 0.84 -12.41 42.11
N LEU A 150 1.40 -13.23 41.21
CA LEU A 150 2.74 -13.82 41.38
C LEU A 150 3.86 -12.76 41.38
N CYS A 151 3.80 -11.76 40.49
CA CYS A 151 4.79 -10.69 40.49
C CYS A 151 4.69 -9.80 41.74
N ASN A 152 3.48 -9.59 42.26
CA ASN A 152 3.27 -8.86 43.51
C ASN A 152 3.78 -9.62 44.74
N SER A 153 3.64 -10.95 44.78
CA SER A 153 4.19 -11.75 45.89
C SER A 153 5.71 -11.70 45.95
N GLU A 154 6.38 -11.70 44.78
CA GLU A 154 7.83 -11.59 44.65
C GLU A 154 8.36 -10.13 44.65
N ARG A 155 7.48 -9.15 44.89
CA ARG A 155 7.80 -7.70 44.97
C ARG A 155 8.46 -7.13 43.69
N LEU A 156 8.12 -7.66 42.52
CA LEU A 156 8.61 -7.19 41.23
C LEU A 156 7.84 -5.94 40.74
N HIS A 157 8.09 -4.80 41.37
CA HIS A 157 7.33 -3.56 41.15
C HIS A 157 7.22 -3.12 39.68
N GLN A 158 8.32 -3.20 38.92
CA GLN A 158 8.34 -2.81 37.50
C GLN A 158 7.47 -3.74 36.64
N ALA A 159 7.60 -5.05 36.82
CA ALA A 159 6.81 -6.04 36.09
C ALA A 159 5.32 -5.93 36.44
N SER A 160 5.00 -5.79 37.72
CA SER A 160 3.64 -5.58 38.19
C SER A 160 3.01 -4.30 37.60
N TYR A 161 3.77 -3.22 37.51
CA TYR A 161 3.29 -1.97 36.88
C TYR A 161 2.93 -2.19 35.41
N PHE A 162 3.80 -2.83 34.63
CA PHE A 162 3.54 -3.08 33.21
C PHE A 162 2.38 -4.05 33.00
N LEU A 163 2.32 -5.15 33.74
CA LEU A 163 1.21 -6.11 33.69
C LEU A 163 -0.13 -5.46 34.04
N ASN A 164 -0.16 -4.62 35.07
CA ASN A 164 -1.37 -3.91 35.46
C ASN A 164 -1.81 -2.90 34.40
N ARG A 165 -0.87 -2.16 33.82
CA ARG A 165 -1.15 -1.22 32.71
C ARG A 165 -1.72 -1.96 31.49
N ASP A 166 -1.13 -3.09 31.13
CA ASP A 166 -1.55 -3.87 29.97
C ASP A 166 -2.94 -4.51 30.22
N LEU A 167 -3.18 -5.01 31.43
CA LEU A 167 -4.50 -5.51 31.85
C LEU A 167 -5.56 -4.40 31.82
N ALA A 168 -5.27 -3.22 32.36
CA ALA A 168 -6.18 -2.07 32.29
C ALA A 168 -6.45 -1.63 30.84
N PHE A 169 -5.43 -1.64 29.98
CA PHE A 169 -5.60 -1.37 28.55
C PHE A 169 -6.54 -2.40 27.90
N MET A 170 -6.30 -3.69 28.10
CA MET A 170 -7.09 -4.77 27.51
C MET A 170 -8.54 -4.77 27.99
N ARG A 171 -8.80 -4.46 29.26
CA ARG A 171 -10.16 -4.41 29.81
C ARG A 171 -10.95 -3.16 29.40
N GLU A 172 -10.32 -1.98 29.45
CA GLU A 172 -11.05 -0.70 29.35
C GLU A 172 -10.85 -0.02 28.00
N ARG A 173 -9.60 0.08 27.54
CA ARG A 173 -9.23 0.90 26.37
C ARG A 173 -9.38 0.15 25.06
N GLU A 174 -8.96 -1.11 25.00
CA GLU A 174 -9.04 -1.93 23.80
C GLU A 174 -10.47 -2.02 23.25
N PRO A 175 -11.52 -2.30 24.05
CA PRO A 175 -12.89 -2.38 23.53
C PRO A 175 -13.41 -1.01 23.05
N ALA A 176 -12.96 0.09 23.63
CA ALA A 176 -13.30 1.44 23.17
C ALA A 176 -12.62 1.75 21.83
N LEU A 177 -11.32 1.48 21.72
CA LEU A 177 -10.54 1.64 20.50
C LEU A 177 -11.07 0.75 19.38
N LEU A 178 -11.42 -0.51 19.65
CA LEU A 178 -12.02 -1.40 18.66
C LEU A 178 -13.38 -0.87 18.18
N ARG A 179 -14.19 -0.27 19.06
CA ARG A 179 -15.45 0.37 18.66
C ARG A 179 -15.21 1.60 17.78
N GLU A 180 -14.18 2.38 18.04
CA GLU A 180 -13.80 3.53 17.21
C GLU A 180 -13.22 3.09 15.87
N LEU A 181 -12.29 2.15 15.87
CA LEU A 181 -11.67 1.59 14.67
C LEU A 181 -12.70 0.91 13.76
N ARG A 182 -13.70 0.21 14.32
CA ARG A 182 -14.81 -0.35 13.52
C ARG A 182 -15.63 0.72 12.80
N LYS A 183 -15.70 1.95 13.32
CA LYS A 183 -16.37 3.07 12.63
C LYS A 183 -15.52 3.65 11.49
N VAL A 184 -14.19 3.47 11.54
CA VAL A 184 -13.27 3.94 10.50
C VAL A 184 -13.35 3.01 9.30
N LYS A 185 -14.14 3.40 8.29
CA LYS A 185 -14.16 2.72 7.00
C LYS A 185 -12.94 3.12 6.18
N THR A 186 -12.01 2.20 6.00
CA THR A 186 -10.86 2.36 5.10
C THR A 186 -11.29 2.12 3.65
N PRO A 187 -11.07 3.05 2.72
CA PRO A 187 -11.35 2.81 1.31
C PRO A 187 -10.41 1.74 0.76
N THR A 188 -10.95 0.80 -0.02
CA THR A 188 -10.15 -0.20 -0.75
C THR A 188 -9.33 0.45 -1.88
N ARG A 189 -9.88 1.48 -2.54
CA ARG A 189 -9.24 2.18 -3.64
C ARG A 189 -9.58 3.67 -3.62
N ASN A 190 -8.58 4.49 -3.98
CA ASN A 190 -8.71 5.92 -4.20
C ASN A 190 -8.57 6.21 -5.70
N PHE A 191 -9.44 7.08 -6.23
CA PHE A 191 -9.42 7.53 -7.61
C PHE A 191 -9.05 9.01 -7.65
N LEU A 192 -8.21 9.37 -8.62
CA LEU A 192 -7.72 10.72 -8.84
C LEU A 192 -8.26 11.24 -10.18
N TRP A 193 -8.85 12.43 -10.16
CA TRP A 193 -9.48 13.08 -11.32
C TRP A 193 -8.79 14.43 -11.55
N PRO A 194 -7.65 14.45 -12.25
CA PRO A 194 -6.90 15.68 -12.51
C PRO A 194 -7.57 16.56 -13.57
N THR A 195 -7.78 17.83 -13.26
CA THR A 195 -8.21 18.87 -14.22
C THR A 195 -7.13 19.91 -14.44
N GLN A 196 -6.75 20.16 -15.69
CA GLN A 196 -5.71 21.13 -16.04
C GLN A 196 -6.10 22.55 -15.59
N ILE A 197 -5.13 23.30 -15.06
CA ILE A 197 -5.28 24.74 -14.76
C ILE A 197 -4.91 25.51 -16.03
N TRP A 198 -5.87 26.27 -16.56
CA TRP A 198 -5.77 26.84 -17.90
C TRP A 198 -4.75 27.96 -18.01
N VAL A 199 -4.64 28.79 -16.97
CA VAL A 199 -3.76 29.97 -16.97
C VAL A 199 -2.52 29.67 -16.15
N PRO A 200 -1.30 29.82 -16.71
CA PRO A 200 -0.07 29.52 -16.00
C PRO A 200 0.19 30.36 -14.74
N THR A 201 -0.40 31.56 -14.65
CA THR A 201 -0.32 32.40 -13.45
C THR A 201 -1.01 31.78 -12.24
N HIS A 202 -1.98 30.88 -12.46
CA HIS A 202 -2.71 30.18 -11.40
C HIS A 202 -2.16 28.78 -11.11
N TRP A 203 -1.05 28.38 -11.73
CA TRP A 203 -0.37 27.16 -11.31
C TRP A 203 0.09 27.28 -9.86
N ILE A 204 0.21 26.16 -9.16
CA ILE A 204 0.59 26.17 -7.75
C ILE A 204 2.05 25.74 -7.67
N VAL A 205 2.93 26.64 -7.20
CA VAL A 205 4.34 26.32 -6.96
C VAL A 205 4.51 26.02 -5.47
N ARG A 206 4.96 24.81 -5.16
CA ARG A 206 5.28 24.38 -3.79
C ARG A 206 6.78 24.38 -3.58
N ARG A 207 7.20 24.93 -2.45
CA ARG A 207 8.57 24.85 -1.95
C ARG A 207 8.58 23.81 -0.83
N ASN A 208 9.40 22.77 -1.01
CA ASN A 208 9.60 21.73 -0.01
C ASN A 208 11.02 21.87 0.58
N PHE A 209 11.11 22.05 1.89
CA PHE A 209 12.38 22.17 2.61
C PHE A 209 12.26 21.56 4.00
N GLN A 210 13.18 20.65 4.37
CA GLN A 210 13.24 20.03 5.70
C GLN A 210 11.89 19.46 6.21
N GLY A 211 11.09 18.88 5.31
CA GLY A 211 9.79 18.29 5.65
C GLY A 211 8.63 19.29 5.74
N GLN A 212 8.88 20.58 5.59
CA GLN A 212 7.84 21.60 5.44
C GLN A 212 7.55 21.86 3.96
N SER A 213 6.26 22.05 3.64
CA SER A 213 5.77 22.35 2.29
C SER A 213 4.97 23.64 2.33
N GLU A 214 5.42 24.65 1.60
CA GLU A 214 4.78 25.97 1.54
C GLU A 214 4.42 26.33 0.09
N ILE A 215 3.31 27.03 -0.10
CA ILE A 215 2.89 27.54 -1.41
C ILE A 215 3.55 28.90 -1.62
N VAL A 216 4.33 29.02 -2.70
CA VAL A 216 5.04 30.24 -3.09
C VAL A 216 4.29 30.90 -4.25
N PRO A 217 4.24 32.25 -4.33
CA PRO A 217 3.62 32.94 -5.45
C PRO A 217 4.24 32.54 -6.79
N THR A 218 3.39 32.30 -7.78
CA THR A 218 3.77 32.01 -9.16
C THR A 218 4.27 33.25 -9.88
N VAL A 219 5.57 33.26 -10.18
CA VAL A 219 6.20 34.33 -10.94
C VAL A 219 6.66 33.82 -12.30
N LEU A 220 6.19 34.50 -13.36
CA LEU A 220 6.60 34.24 -14.75
C LEU A 220 7.80 35.12 -15.11
N SER A 221 8.91 34.51 -15.51
CA SER A 221 10.10 35.20 -16.02
C SER A 221 10.26 34.94 -17.51
N LYS A 222 10.68 35.97 -18.27
CA LYS A 222 11.06 35.82 -19.69
C LYS A 222 12.48 35.30 -19.88
N GLN A 223 13.32 35.37 -18.83
CA GLN A 223 14.71 34.94 -18.89
C GLN A 223 14.83 33.45 -18.59
N ALA A 224 15.45 32.71 -19.50
CA ALA A 224 15.67 31.28 -19.32
C ALA A 224 16.81 31.01 -18.31
N THR A 225 16.59 30.06 -17.39
CA THR A 225 17.63 29.60 -16.45
C THR A 225 18.03 28.16 -16.78
N SER A 226 19.31 27.81 -16.60
CA SER A 226 19.83 26.46 -16.92
C SER A 226 19.59 25.42 -15.82
N ILE A 227 19.11 25.83 -14.64
CA ILE A 227 18.95 24.96 -13.46
C ILE A 227 17.48 24.55 -13.32
N THR A 228 17.09 23.54 -14.07
CA THR A 228 15.73 22.93 -14.08
C THR A 228 15.65 21.66 -13.27
N THR A 229 16.78 20.97 -13.07
CA THR A 229 16.84 19.72 -12.32
C THR A 229 17.00 19.99 -10.84
N PRO A 230 16.27 19.25 -9.98
CA PRO A 230 16.44 19.39 -8.54
C PRO A 230 17.87 18.97 -8.18
N ARG A 231 18.57 19.85 -7.47
CA ARG A 231 19.91 19.54 -6.98
C ARG A 231 19.78 18.49 -5.88
N SER A 232 20.66 17.51 -5.88
CA SER A 232 20.72 16.43 -4.88
C SER A 232 21.18 16.92 -3.50
N ASP A 233 21.37 18.22 -3.33
CA ASP A 233 21.90 18.83 -2.13
C ASP A 233 20.76 18.97 -1.09
N PRO A 234 20.83 18.26 0.06
CA PRO A 234 19.80 18.31 1.09
C PRO A 234 19.69 19.68 1.77
N SER A 235 20.66 20.59 1.55
CA SER A 235 20.63 21.95 2.09
C SER A 235 19.79 22.94 1.26
N GLN A 236 19.29 22.52 0.09
CA GLN A 236 18.54 23.39 -0.82
C GLN A 236 17.05 23.01 -0.87
N PRO A 237 16.14 24.01 -0.98
CA PRO A 237 14.72 23.73 -1.16
C PRO A 237 14.45 23.13 -2.55
N VAL A 238 13.51 22.20 -2.61
CA VAL A 238 13.02 21.63 -3.88
C VAL A 238 11.71 22.31 -4.25
N PHE A 239 11.63 22.81 -5.48
CA PHE A 239 10.41 23.43 -5.99
C PHE A 239 9.65 22.44 -6.88
N LEU A 240 8.34 22.36 -6.68
CA LEU A 240 7.42 21.54 -7.46
C LEU A 240 6.32 22.43 -8.05
N VAL A 241 5.90 22.14 -9.27
CA VAL A 241 4.80 22.85 -9.93
C VAL A 241 3.62 21.91 -10.13
N GLU A 242 2.46 22.29 -9.61
CA GLU A 242 1.19 21.62 -9.84
C GLU A 242 0.45 22.38 -10.95
N LYS A 243 0.34 21.75 -12.12
CA LYS A 243 -0.39 22.28 -13.29
C LYS A 243 -1.85 21.84 -13.31
N GLU A 244 -2.22 20.94 -12.41
CA GLU A 244 -3.51 20.25 -12.36
C GLU A 244 -4.13 20.39 -10.98
N THR A 245 -5.45 20.55 -10.95
CA THR A 245 -6.27 20.43 -9.74
C THR A 245 -6.79 19.00 -9.66
N VAL A 246 -6.39 18.26 -8.62
CA VAL A 246 -6.76 16.86 -8.47
C VAL A 246 -7.95 16.72 -7.53
N ARG A 247 -9.08 16.22 -8.06
CA ARG A 247 -10.23 15.80 -7.22
C ARG A 247 -10.10 14.33 -6.88
N THR A 248 -10.43 13.95 -5.65
CA THR A 248 -10.30 12.57 -5.19
C THR A 248 -11.65 11.97 -4.82
N THR A 249 -11.95 10.77 -5.32
CA THR A 249 -13.08 9.95 -4.85
C THR A 249 -12.56 8.63 -4.31
N THR A 250 -13.33 7.99 -3.42
CA THR A 250 -12.91 6.77 -2.75
C THR A 250 -14.03 5.74 -2.73
N THR A 251 -13.68 4.46 -2.65
CA THR A 251 -14.67 3.36 -2.56
C THR A 251 -15.37 3.28 -1.20
N ARG A 252 -15.07 4.18 -0.27
CA ARG A 252 -15.64 4.25 1.08
C ARG A 252 -17.15 4.54 1.07
N TRP A 253 -17.60 5.34 0.10
CA TRP A 253 -18.97 5.82 0.03
C TRP A 253 -19.84 4.92 -0.85
N PRO A 254 -21.11 4.68 -0.47
CA PRO A 254 -22.05 4.01 -1.37
C PRO A 254 -22.19 4.83 -2.66
N LEU A 255 -22.51 4.16 -3.77
CA LEU A 255 -22.65 4.79 -5.09
C LEU A 255 -21.39 5.51 -5.60
N TRP A 256 -20.20 5.17 -5.08
CA TRP A 256 -18.92 5.72 -5.56
C TRP A 256 -18.73 5.62 -7.08
N ARG A 257 -19.33 4.61 -7.73
CA ARG A 257 -19.32 4.46 -9.20
C ARG A 257 -20.05 5.59 -9.93
N ILE A 258 -21.15 6.10 -9.36
CA ILE A 258 -21.89 7.24 -9.92
C ILE A 258 -21.07 8.53 -9.76
N PHE A 259 -20.45 8.72 -8.59
CA PHE A 259 -19.55 9.87 -8.39
C PHE A 259 -18.34 9.80 -9.33
N ASN A 260 -17.76 8.62 -9.55
CA ASN A 260 -16.69 8.42 -10.52
C ASN A 260 -17.13 8.81 -11.94
N TYR A 261 -18.35 8.47 -12.34
CA TYR A 261 -18.91 8.91 -13.62
C TYR A 261 -18.96 10.44 -13.72
N PHE A 262 -19.51 11.14 -12.72
CA PHE A 262 -19.57 12.61 -12.75
C PHE A 262 -18.18 13.26 -12.76
N HIS A 263 -17.26 12.76 -11.93
CA HIS A 263 -15.89 13.28 -11.88
C HIS A 263 -15.11 12.98 -13.16
N ARG A 264 -15.27 11.80 -13.76
CA ARG A 264 -14.67 11.44 -15.04
C ARG A 264 -15.19 12.36 -16.16
N THR A 265 -16.51 12.53 -16.24
CA THR A 265 -17.14 13.44 -17.21
C THR A 265 -16.61 14.86 -17.04
N TRP A 266 -16.60 15.39 -15.81
CA TRP A 266 -16.07 16.72 -15.53
C TRP A 266 -14.60 16.85 -15.96
N CYS A 267 -13.74 15.93 -15.51
CA CYS A 267 -12.31 15.89 -15.80
C CYS A 267 -12.05 15.86 -17.31
N TRP A 268 -12.69 14.94 -18.02
CA TRP A 268 -12.48 14.75 -19.45
C TRP A 268 -13.05 15.89 -20.28
N THR A 269 -14.22 16.44 -19.93
CA THR A 269 -14.80 17.60 -20.61
C THR A 269 -13.86 18.79 -20.55
N TRP A 270 -13.42 19.19 -19.35
CA TRP A 270 -12.58 20.38 -19.22
C TRP A 270 -11.17 20.19 -19.78
N ASN A 271 -10.61 18.99 -19.68
CA ASN A 271 -9.33 18.68 -20.30
C ASN A 271 -9.42 18.65 -21.84
N ALA A 272 -10.53 18.15 -22.40
CA ALA A 272 -10.78 18.19 -23.84
C ALA A 272 -10.97 19.63 -24.33
N VAL A 273 -11.78 20.43 -23.63
CA VAL A 273 -11.95 21.87 -23.94
C VAL A 273 -10.61 22.59 -23.88
N PHE A 274 -9.79 22.34 -22.86
CA PHE A 274 -8.46 22.91 -22.74
C PHE A 274 -7.55 22.51 -23.90
N PHE A 275 -7.51 21.22 -24.25
CA PHE A 275 -6.65 20.72 -25.32
C PHE A 275 -7.07 21.24 -26.70
N PHE A 276 -8.35 21.07 -27.06
CA PHE A 276 -8.84 21.42 -28.39
C PHE A 276 -9.13 22.92 -28.57
N GLY A 277 -9.45 23.62 -27.48
CA GLY A 277 -9.76 25.05 -27.50
C GLY A 277 -8.55 25.96 -27.23
N ILE A 278 -7.58 25.52 -26.43
CA ILE A 278 -6.41 26.34 -26.06
C ILE A 278 -5.12 25.78 -26.67
N ILE A 279 -4.76 24.53 -26.38
CA ILE A 279 -3.46 23.98 -26.80
C ILE A 279 -3.37 23.91 -28.34
N LEU A 280 -4.36 23.32 -29.01
CA LEU A 280 -4.28 23.11 -30.45
C LEU A 280 -4.30 24.44 -31.24
N PRO A 281 -5.18 25.41 -30.94
CA PRO A 281 -5.21 26.66 -31.70
C PRO A 281 -4.06 27.61 -31.38
N TRP A 282 -3.52 27.62 -30.14
CA TRP A 282 -2.59 28.66 -29.68
C TRP A 282 -1.16 28.17 -29.41
N CYS A 283 -1.00 26.89 -29.08
CA CYS A 283 0.29 26.32 -28.68
C CYS A 283 0.89 25.37 -29.73
N SER A 284 0.09 24.90 -30.69
CA SER A 284 0.52 23.94 -31.71
C SER A 284 1.31 24.56 -32.88
N PRO A 285 2.23 23.81 -33.52
CA PRO A 285 2.85 24.18 -34.80
C PRO A 285 1.86 24.33 -35.97
N ILE A 286 0.62 23.87 -35.82
CA ILE A 286 -0.45 23.94 -36.83
C ILE A 286 -1.60 24.83 -36.31
N GLY A 287 -1.32 25.69 -35.32
CA GLY A 287 -2.27 26.60 -34.73
C GLY A 287 -2.34 27.97 -35.41
N LEU A 288 -3.29 28.78 -34.97
CA LEU A 288 -3.51 30.15 -35.44
C LEU A 288 -2.28 31.02 -35.16
N ARG A 289 -1.69 30.85 -33.98
CA ARG A 289 -0.47 31.57 -33.58
C ARG A 289 0.71 31.24 -34.50
N ALA A 290 0.86 29.98 -34.91
CA ALA A 290 1.94 29.56 -35.82
C ALA A 290 1.78 30.13 -37.23
N LEU A 291 0.54 30.42 -37.65
CA LEU A 291 0.25 31.00 -38.95
C LEU A 291 0.57 32.50 -39.01
N PHE A 292 0.19 33.26 -37.98
CA PHE A 292 0.26 34.73 -38.00
C PHE A 292 1.45 35.34 -37.26
N CYS A 293 2.07 34.65 -36.29
CA CYS A 293 3.23 35.20 -35.59
C CYS A 293 4.48 35.21 -36.49
N ILE A 294 5.22 36.31 -36.45
CA ILE A 294 6.48 36.47 -37.20
C ILE A 294 7.62 35.71 -36.51
N GLU A 295 7.67 35.77 -35.18
CA GLU A 295 8.73 35.14 -34.38
C GLU A 295 8.29 33.77 -33.85
N PRO A 296 9.20 32.79 -33.80
CA PRO A 296 8.92 31.50 -33.18
C PRO A 296 8.63 31.70 -31.68
N PHE A 297 7.77 30.85 -31.13
CA PHE A 297 7.30 30.98 -29.75
C PHE A 297 7.54 29.69 -28.95
N MET A 298 7.56 29.81 -27.62
CA MET A 298 7.69 28.71 -26.68
C MET A 298 6.39 28.62 -25.86
N PRO A 299 5.50 27.65 -26.12
CA PRO A 299 4.23 27.53 -25.42
C PRO A 299 4.36 26.89 -24.03
N ASP A 300 5.36 26.02 -23.81
CA ASP A 300 5.55 25.37 -22.52
C ASP A 300 6.43 26.20 -21.59
N LEU A 301 6.17 26.03 -20.30
CA LEU A 301 6.93 26.64 -19.21
C LEU A 301 7.60 25.56 -18.35
N GLU A 302 8.85 25.82 -18.00
CA GLU A 302 9.71 25.05 -17.09
C GLU A 302 9.88 25.78 -15.76
N LEU A 303 10.05 25.02 -14.69
CA LEU A 303 10.27 25.53 -13.34
C LEU A 303 11.77 25.66 -13.06
N SER A 304 12.17 26.83 -12.56
CA SER A 304 13.53 27.04 -12.05
C SER A 304 13.65 26.51 -10.62
N GLN A 305 14.64 25.64 -10.38
CA GLN A 305 14.89 25.09 -9.05
C GLN A 305 15.68 26.04 -8.13
N VAL A 306 16.11 27.20 -8.64
CA VAL A 306 16.82 28.21 -7.82
C VAL A 306 15.81 29.08 -7.06
N ASN A 307 14.84 29.62 -7.78
CA ASN A 307 13.94 30.66 -7.26
C ASN A 307 12.46 30.27 -7.30
N GLY A 308 12.10 29.10 -7.84
CA GLY A 308 10.71 28.68 -8.04
C GLY A 308 9.98 29.44 -9.15
N THR A 309 10.67 30.25 -9.95
CA THR A 309 10.09 31.02 -11.06
C THR A 309 9.87 30.14 -12.29
N LEU A 310 8.81 30.39 -13.04
CA LEU A 310 8.50 29.71 -14.29
C LEU A 310 9.09 30.47 -15.49
N PHE A 311 9.71 29.78 -16.44
CA PHE A 311 10.30 30.38 -17.63
C PHE A 311 10.01 29.57 -18.91
N PRO A 312 10.07 30.17 -20.10
CA PRO A 312 9.80 29.48 -21.36
C PRO A 312 10.77 28.34 -21.63
N ARG A 313 10.22 27.17 -21.93
CA ARG A 313 10.97 25.95 -22.22
C ARG A 313 11.61 26.04 -23.60
N LYS A 314 12.95 26.01 -23.67
CA LYS A 314 13.66 26.06 -24.96
C LYS A 314 13.34 24.87 -25.87
N SER A 315 13.06 23.69 -25.30
CA SER A 315 12.73 22.49 -26.10
C SER A 315 11.34 22.53 -26.71
N SER A 316 10.44 23.41 -26.24
CA SER A 316 9.12 23.60 -26.83
C SER A 316 9.12 24.69 -27.90
N LEU A 317 10.27 24.99 -28.53
CA LEU A 317 10.32 26.00 -29.58
C LEU A 317 9.45 25.57 -30.77
N THR A 318 8.39 26.34 -31.01
CA THR A 318 7.46 26.11 -32.11
C THR A 318 7.74 27.09 -33.25
N GLU A 319 8.04 26.54 -34.42
CA GLU A 319 8.31 27.28 -35.65
C GLU A 319 7.01 27.81 -36.28
N THR A 320 6.99 29.10 -36.63
CA THR A 320 5.92 29.79 -37.36
C THR A 320 6.07 29.63 -38.87
N LEU A 321 5.07 30.04 -39.65
CA LEU A 321 5.16 30.06 -41.11
C LEU A 321 6.38 30.86 -41.59
N THR A 322 6.60 32.04 -41.05
CA THR A 322 7.74 32.91 -41.39
C THR A 322 9.06 32.27 -41.00
N SER A 323 9.17 31.70 -39.80
CA SER A 323 10.41 31.05 -39.36
C SER A 323 10.70 29.80 -40.21
N ARG A 324 9.68 29.02 -40.59
CA ARG A 324 9.82 27.89 -41.52
C ARG A 324 10.29 28.32 -42.90
N LEU A 325 9.75 29.41 -43.45
CA LEU A 325 10.20 29.96 -44.73
C LEU A 325 11.66 30.40 -44.66
N ILE A 326 12.05 31.12 -43.60
CA ILE A 326 13.44 31.53 -43.38
C ILE A 326 14.35 30.29 -43.26
N THR A 327 13.94 29.28 -42.49
CA THR A 327 14.69 28.04 -42.30
C THR A 327 14.82 27.24 -43.60
N LEU A 328 13.78 27.21 -44.44
CA LEU A 328 13.83 26.61 -45.78
C LEU A 328 14.90 27.29 -46.65
N TRP A 329 14.89 28.62 -46.71
CA TRP A 329 15.87 29.38 -47.51
C TRP A 329 17.29 29.29 -46.94
N ARG A 330 17.45 29.25 -45.61
CA ARG A 330 18.74 28.97 -44.95
C ARG A 330 19.25 27.57 -45.30
N HIS A 331 18.38 26.56 -45.30
CA HIS A 331 18.72 25.20 -45.68
C HIS A 331 19.15 25.11 -47.15
N ILE A 332 18.47 25.82 -48.05
CA ILE A 332 18.85 25.95 -49.47
C ILE A 332 20.24 26.58 -49.62
N SER A 333 20.50 27.67 -48.91
CA SER A 333 21.82 28.34 -48.89
C SER A 333 22.93 27.43 -48.34
N LYS A 334 22.67 26.71 -47.25
CA LYS A 334 23.60 25.74 -46.66
C LYS A 334 23.86 24.54 -47.57
N SER A 335 22.83 24.00 -48.23
CA SER A 335 22.97 22.89 -49.19
C SER A 335 23.82 23.30 -50.40
N ARG A 336 23.74 24.58 -50.82
CA ARG A 336 24.56 25.11 -51.90
C ARG A 336 26.02 25.26 -51.47
N THR A 337 26.26 25.91 -50.33
CA THR A 337 27.64 26.09 -49.82
C THR A 337 28.31 24.74 -49.59
N TYR A 338 27.60 23.77 -49.02
CA TYR A 338 28.08 22.39 -48.88
C TYR A 338 28.48 21.75 -50.21
N PHE A 339 27.65 21.90 -51.25
CA PHE A 339 27.97 21.39 -52.59
C PHE A 339 29.22 22.05 -53.18
N GLU A 340 29.38 23.36 -53.01
CA GLU A 340 30.55 24.09 -53.51
C GLU A 340 31.84 23.70 -52.76
N THR A 341 31.75 23.41 -51.46
CA THR A 341 32.89 23.01 -50.63
C THR A 341 33.32 21.55 -50.77
N LYS A 342 32.49 20.69 -51.39
CA LYS A 342 32.80 19.27 -51.53
C LYS A 342 33.80 19.05 -52.69
N PRO A 343 34.88 18.26 -52.48
CA PRO A 343 35.84 17.97 -53.55
C PRO A 343 35.18 17.14 -54.67
N ASP A 344 35.58 17.38 -55.90
CA ASP A 344 34.98 16.75 -57.08
C ASP A 344 35.47 15.29 -57.21
N THR A 345 34.59 14.35 -56.92
CA THR A 345 34.86 12.91 -57.04
C THR A 345 34.05 12.25 -58.18
N GLY A 346 33.38 13.04 -59.03
CA GLY A 346 32.44 12.57 -60.04
C GLY A 346 33.00 12.57 -61.46
N PHE A 347 32.58 11.60 -62.28
CA PHE A 347 32.98 11.43 -63.68
C PHE A 347 32.42 12.51 -64.63
N ILE A 348 31.36 13.22 -64.20
CA ILE A 348 30.76 14.36 -64.90
C ILE A 348 31.29 15.64 -64.26
N GLY A 349 31.97 16.49 -65.04
CA GLY A 349 32.61 17.71 -64.56
C GLY A 349 31.68 18.65 -63.78
N LYS A 350 32.24 19.39 -62.82
CA LYS A 350 31.54 20.26 -61.84
C LYS A 350 30.61 21.30 -62.48
N GLY A 351 30.83 21.69 -63.73
CA GLY A 351 30.04 22.69 -64.45
C GLY A 351 28.57 22.28 -64.64
N PHE A 352 28.32 21.08 -65.20
CA PHE A 352 26.96 20.61 -65.46
C PHE A 352 26.21 20.28 -64.16
N THR A 353 26.90 19.63 -63.22
CA THR A 353 26.34 19.30 -61.90
C THR A 353 26.00 20.55 -61.08
N ARG A 354 26.72 21.67 -61.24
CA ARG A 354 26.38 22.96 -60.61
C ARG A 354 25.06 23.54 -61.11
N HIS A 355 24.79 23.49 -62.42
CA HIS A 355 23.51 23.96 -62.97
C HIS A 355 22.34 23.09 -62.50
N MET A 356 22.51 21.77 -62.50
CA MET A 356 21.50 20.84 -61.99
C MET A 356 21.24 21.05 -60.49
N ASN A 357 22.28 21.26 -59.69
CA ASN A 357 22.14 21.58 -58.26
C ASN A 357 21.45 22.94 -58.02
N ARG A 358 21.65 23.93 -58.90
CA ARG A 358 20.96 25.22 -58.85
C ARG A 358 19.46 25.06 -59.13
N ILE A 359 19.10 24.31 -60.17
CA ILE A 359 17.70 24.01 -60.52
C ILE A 359 17.05 23.24 -59.38
N TRP A 360 17.70 22.18 -58.88
CA TRP A 360 17.17 21.37 -57.78
C TRP A 360 16.91 22.19 -56.50
N ASN A 361 17.86 23.04 -56.08
CA ASN A 361 17.71 23.76 -54.82
C ASN A 361 16.80 24.99 -54.91
N TYR A 362 16.87 25.79 -55.98
CA TYR A 362 16.03 26.99 -56.09
C TYR A 362 14.65 26.71 -56.68
N PHE A 363 14.55 25.86 -57.70
CA PHE A 363 13.27 25.57 -58.35
C PHE A 363 12.52 24.47 -57.59
N ILE A 364 13.11 23.29 -57.42
CA ILE A 364 12.39 22.17 -56.80
C ILE A 364 12.22 22.40 -55.29
N LYS A 365 13.30 22.67 -54.53
CA LYS A 365 13.15 22.89 -53.08
C LYS A 365 12.62 24.29 -52.72
N GLY A 366 13.09 25.33 -53.41
CA GLY A 366 12.70 26.71 -53.14
C GLY A 366 11.28 27.03 -53.58
N LEU A 367 11.01 26.98 -54.88
CA LEU A 367 9.69 27.35 -55.42
C LEU A 367 8.59 26.41 -54.92
N PHE A 368 8.71 25.09 -55.10
CA PHE A 368 7.66 24.18 -54.61
C PHE A 368 7.57 24.16 -53.08
N GLY A 369 8.69 24.20 -52.35
CA GLY A 369 8.67 24.24 -50.89
C GLY A 369 8.01 25.50 -50.33
N THR A 370 8.25 26.66 -50.94
CA THR A 370 7.58 27.91 -50.56
C THR A 370 6.09 27.89 -50.92
N ILE A 371 5.72 27.40 -52.11
CA ILE A 371 4.31 27.23 -52.51
C ILE A 371 3.57 26.30 -51.54
N VAL A 372 4.16 25.15 -51.21
CA VAL A 372 3.58 24.20 -50.24
C VAL A 372 3.38 24.87 -48.89
N LEU A 373 4.38 25.59 -48.38
CA LEU A 373 4.26 26.27 -47.09
C LEU A 373 3.24 27.40 -47.11
N ILE A 374 3.13 28.18 -48.19
CA ILE A 374 2.20 29.32 -48.27
C ILE A 374 0.77 28.88 -48.58
N VAL A 375 0.56 27.79 -49.31
CA VAL A 375 -0.77 27.33 -49.72
C VAL A 375 -1.30 26.24 -48.78
N ILE A 376 -0.52 25.18 -48.54
CA ILE A 376 -1.01 24.01 -47.80
C ILE A 376 -1.03 24.29 -46.29
N LEU A 377 -0.01 24.93 -45.73
CA LEU A 377 0.05 25.15 -44.27
C LEU A 377 -1.14 25.99 -43.75
N PRO A 378 -1.53 27.12 -44.38
CA PRO A 378 -2.69 27.88 -43.90
C PRO A 378 -4.00 27.10 -44.00
N ILE A 379 -4.20 26.31 -45.07
CA ILE A 379 -5.38 25.46 -45.22
C ILE A 379 -5.44 24.44 -44.08
N VAL A 380 -4.33 23.74 -43.81
CA VAL A 380 -4.25 22.75 -42.74
C VAL A 380 -4.47 23.42 -41.37
N CYS A 381 -3.90 24.60 -41.13
CA CYS A 381 -4.11 25.34 -39.89
C CYS A 381 -5.59 25.71 -39.70
N ILE A 382 -6.24 26.29 -40.71
CA ILE A 382 -7.65 26.69 -40.65
C ILE A 382 -8.55 25.46 -40.39
N VAL A 383 -8.36 24.37 -41.15
CA VAL A 383 -9.13 23.14 -40.96
C VAL A 383 -8.93 22.57 -39.55
N THR A 384 -7.70 22.57 -39.06
CA THR A 384 -7.36 22.08 -37.70
C THR A 384 -8.01 22.94 -36.62
N ILE A 385 -7.98 24.27 -36.75
CA ILE A 385 -8.58 25.19 -35.78
C ILE A 385 -10.10 25.07 -35.80
N VAL A 386 -10.73 25.06 -36.98
CA VAL A 386 -12.19 24.96 -37.10
C VAL A 386 -12.68 23.64 -36.51
N SER A 387 -12.04 22.53 -36.87
CA SER A 387 -12.40 21.22 -36.31
C SER A 387 -12.16 21.13 -34.80
N SER A 388 -11.04 21.64 -34.30
CA SER A 388 -10.74 21.60 -32.85
C SER A 388 -11.67 22.49 -32.04
N MET A 389 -11.97 23.70 -32.52
CA MET A 389 -12.93 24.59 -31.87
C MET A 389 -14.34 24.01 -31.88
N PHE A 390 -14.74 23.33 -32.96
CA PHE A 390 -16.01 22.62 -33.01
C PHE A 390 -16.08 21.48 -31.99
N ILE A 391 -15.01 20.66 -31.88
CA ILE A 391 -14.91 19.60 -30.88
C ILE A 391 -14.94 20.18 -29.46
N ALA A 392 -14.23 21.27 -29.21
CA ALA A 392 -14.20 21.94 -27.92
C ALA A 392 -15.57 22.51 -27.53
N ALA A 393 -16.27 23.17 -28.47
CA ALA A 393 -17.61 23.72 -28.23
C ALA A 393 -18.65 22.63 -27.96
N THR A 394 -18.53 21.49 -28.65
CA THR A 394 -19.46 20.36 -28.49
C THR A 394 -19.08 19.41 -27.35
N ALA A 395 -17.89 19.55 -26.75
CA ALA A 395 -17.36 18.65 -25.71
C ALA A 395 -18.34 18.44 -24.56
N VAL A 396 -19.02 19.49 -24.10
CA VAL A 396 -19.98 19.40 -23.00
C VAL A 396 -21.18 18.49 -23.35
N ALA A 397 -21.56 18.43 -24.62
CA ALA A 397 -22.71 17.64 -25.08
C ALA A 397 -22.37 16.15 -25.26
N TRP A 398 -21.25 15.81 -25.90
CA TRP A 398 -20.92 14.41 -26.21
C TRP A 398 -20.10 13.70 -25.13
N MET A 399 -19.34 14.43 -24.29
CA MET A 399 -18.48 13.80 -23.28
C MET A 399 -19.26 12.99 -22.23
N PRO A 400 -20.43 13.43 -21.71
CA PRO A 400 -21.24 12.59 -20.82
C PRO A 400 -21.68 11.28 -21.47
N ALA A 401 -22.01 11.31 -22.77
CA ALA A 401 -22.39 10.10 -23.50
C ALA A 401 -21.19 9.14 -23.64
N LEU A 402 -19.99 9.66 -23.95
CA LEU A 402 -18.78 8.85 -24.04
C LEU A 402 -18.43 8.19 -22.70
N THR A 403 -18.45 8.95 -21.61
CA THR A 403 -18.13 8.41 -20.28
C THR A 403 -19.19 7.46 -19.77
N LEU A 404 -20.45 7.62 -20.19
CA LEU A 404 -21.53 6.68 -19.91
C LEU A 404 -21.30 5.35 -20.64
N ILE A 405 -20.91 5.39 -21.92
CA ILE A 405 -20.53 4.19 -22.67
C ILE A 405 -19.41 3.45 -21.94
N ILE A 406 -18.36 4.15 -21.50
CA ILE A 406 -17.27 3.56 -20.72
C ILE A 406 -17.79 2.96 -19.40
N GLN A 407 -18.69 3.65 -18.72
CA GLN A 407 -19.28 3.15 -17.48
C GLN A 407 -20.08 1.86 -17.71
N LEU A 408 -20.83 1.78 -18.82
CA LEU A 408 -21.56 0.58 -19.23
C LEU A 408 -20.61 -0.56 -19.60
N THR A 409 -19.54 -0.27 -20.36
CA THR A 409 -18.49 -1.25 -20.68
C THR A 409 -17.79 -1.75 -19.42
N ASN A 410 -17.52 -0.88 -18.44
CA ASN A 410 -16.93 -1.26 -17.17
C ASN A 410 -17.85 -2.17 -16.35
N ALA A 411 -19.17 -1.97 -16.47
CA ALA A 411 -20.14 -2.77 -15.76
C ALA A 411 -20.39 -4.14 -16.43
N LEU A 412 -20.40 -4.18 -17.76
CA LEU A 412 -20.78 -5.36 -18.55
C LEU A 412 -19.61 -6.24 -18.97
N ILE A 413 -18.47 -5.66 -19.37
CA ILE A 413 -17.37 -6.38 -20.01
C ILE A 413 -16.17 -6.49 -19.07
N TYR A 414 -15.57 -5.35 -18.69
CA TYR A 414 -14.33 -5.33 -17.93
C TYR A 414 -14.25 -4.16 -16.94
N ASP A 415 -14.24 -4.46 -15.65
CA ASP A 415 -14.24 -3.46 -14.59
C ASP A 415 -12.85 -2.84 -14.34
N LEU A 416 -12.55 -1.77 -15.08
CA LEU A 416 -11.36 -0.92 -14.87
C LEU A 416 -11.31 -0.31 -13.46
N ASP A 417 -12.49 -0.08 -12.87
CA ASP A 417 -12.65 0.58 -11.57
C ASP A 417 -12.70 -0.45 -10.42
N SER A 418 -12.34 -1.72 -10.66
CA SER A 418 -12.39 -2.76 -9.63
C SER A 418 -11.60 -2.33 -8.38
N PRO A 419 -12.22 -2.41 -7.19
CA PRO A 419 -11.62 -1.96 -5.93
C PRO A 419 -10.53 -2.92 -5.43
N GLU A 420 -10.62 -4.21 -5.78
CA GLU A 420 -9.73 -5.26 -5.25
C GLU A 420 -9.11 -6.07 -6.39
N PRO A 421 -7.78 -6.29 -6.38
CA PRO A 421 -7.10 -6.96 -7.49
C PRO A 421 -7.45 -8.45 -7.61
N LYS A 422 -7.87 -9.10 -6.51
CA LYS A 422 -8.23 -10.52 -6.47
C LYS A 422 -9.62 -10.82 -7.02
N ARG A 423 -10.48 -9.81 -7.11
CA ARG A 423 -11.85 -9.98 -7.60
C ARG A 423 -11.86 -10.13 -9.11
N ASN A 424 -12.75 -10.98 -9.62
CA ASN A 424 -12.97 -11.10 -11.05
C ASN A 424 -13.37 -9.74 -11.65
N ARG A 425 -12.74 -9.40 -12.76
CA ARG A 425 -12.92 -8.11 -13.45
C ARG A 425 -13.80 -8.26 -14.68
N PHE A 426 -13.99 -9.48 -15.18
CA PHE A 426 -14.78 -9.74 -16.38
C PHE A 426 -16.23 -10.02 -16.01
N PHE A 427 -17.17 -9.45 -16.76
CA PHE A 427 -18.61 -9.71 -16.61
C PHE A 427 -19.13 -9.59 -15.17
N VAL A 428 -18.76 -8.50 -14.47
CA VAL A 428 -19.04 -8.32 -13.04
C VAL A 428 -20.55 -8.32 -12.72
N ILE A 429 -21.39 -7.75 -13.59
CA ILE A 429 -22.85 -7.82 -13.41
C ILE A 429 -23.35 -9.25 -13.55
N PHE A 430 -22.82 -10.02 -14.51
CA PHE A 430 -23.24 -11.41 -14.71
C PHE A 430 -22.88 -12.27 -13.51
N GLU A 431 -21.67 -12.13 -12.97
CA GLU A 431 -21.27 -12.80 -11.73
C GLU A 431 -22.16 -12.37 -10.55
N ALA A 432 -22.42 -11.07 -10.40
CA ALA A 432 -23.27 -10.59 -9.32
C ALA A 432 -24.71 -11.14 -9.39
N VAL A 433 -25.31 -11.14 -10.58
CA VAL A 433 -26.71 -11.56 -10.77
C VAL A 433 -26.84 -13.09 -10.78
N VAL A 434 -26.02 -13.79 -11.56
CA VAL A 434 -26.15 -15.25 -11.74
C VAL A 434 -25.49 -16.00 -10.60
N TRP A 435 -24.26 -15.65 -10.23
CA TRP A 435 -23.54 -16.41 -9.21
C TRP A 435 -23.99 -16.03 -7.80
N ASN A 436 -23.92 -14.74 -7.46
CA ASN A 436 -24.18 -14.31 -6.09
C ASN A 436 -25.68 -14.28 -5.74
N ILE A 437 -26.53 -13.72 -6.61
CA ILE A 437 -27.97 -13.63 -6.33
C ILE A 437 -28.68 -14.95 -6.63
N LEU A 438 -28.58 -15.46 -7.86
CA LEU A 438 -29.36 -16.62 -8.26
C LEU A 438 -28.85 -17.94 -7.63
N ILE A 439 -27.56 -18.25 -7.78
CA ILE A 439 -27.00 -19.53 -7.29
C ILE A 439 -26.81 -19.50 -5.77
N MET A 440 -26.02 -18.56 -5.25
CA MET A 440 -25.73 -18.49 -3.80
C MET A 440 -26.91 -17.94 -2.99
N GLY A 441 -27.64 -16.95 -3.50
CA GLY A 441 -28.74 -16.31 -2.78
C GLY A 441 -30.03 -17.11 -2.80
N CYS A 442 -30.43 -17.64 -3.97
CA CYS A 442 -31.70 -18.36 -4.10
C CYS A 442 -31.53 -19.88 -4.04
N LEU A 443 -30.68 -20.48 -4.90
CA LEU A 443 -30.61 -21.94 -5.05
C LEU A 443 -29.98 -22.62 -3.83
N GLN A 444 -28.90 -22.06 -3.28
CA GLN A 444 -28.16 -22.66 -2.17
C GLN A 444 -29.01 -22.83 -0.89
N PRO A 445 -29.84 -21.86 -0.44
CA PRO A 445 -30.76 -22.09 0.67
C PRO A 445 -31.76 -23.21 0.44
N PHE A 446 -32.33 -23.33 -0.77
CA PHE A 446 -33.25 -24.42 -1.09
C PHE A 446 -32.54 -25.78 -1.03
N LEU A 447 -31.33 -25.88 -1.59
CA LEU A 447 -30.53 -27.10 -1.51
C LEU A 447 -30.13 -27.43 -0.07
N ALA A 448 -29.75 -26.44 0.73
CA ALA A 448 -29.43 -26.64 2.14
C ALA A 448 -30.65 -27.16 2.93
N LEU A 449 -31.84 -26.60 2.66
CA LEU A 449 -33.08 -27.05 3.27
C LEU A 449 -33.46 -28.48 2.83
N PHE A 450 -33.27 -28.82 1.54
CA PHE A 450 -33.43 -30.18 1.02
C PHE A 450 -32.48 -31.18 1.71
N VAL A 451 -31.20 -30.82 1.86
CA VAL A 451 -30.21 -31.66 2.54
C VAL A 451 -30.63 -31.90 4.00
N VAL A 452 -31.03 -30.85 4.72
CA VAL A 452 -31.41 -30.95 6.14
C VAL A 452 -32.72 -31.73 6.33
N LEU A 453 -33.72 -31.56 5.47
CA LEU A 453 -35.04 -32.17 5.64
C LEU A 453 -35.15 -33.59 5.07
N ILE A 454 -34.37 -33.93 4.05
CA ILE A 454 -34.51 -35.19 3.32
C ILE A 454 -33.26 -36.05 3.50
N ILE A 455 -32.09 -35.53 3.13
CA ILE A 455 -30.86 -36.34 3.10
C ILE A 455 -30.41 -36.71 4.53
N CYS A 456 -30.35 -35.74 5.44
CA CYS A 456 -29.93 -36.00 6.82
C CYS A 456 -30.83 -37.00 7.56
N PRO A 457 -32.18 -36.92 7.49
CA PRO A 457 -33.06 -37.92 8.09
C PRO A 457 -32.93 -39.29 7.43
N ILE A 458 -32.82 -39.37 6.11
CA ILE A 458 -32.61 -40.65 5.41
C ILE A 458 -31.31 -41.31 5.87
N ILE A 459 -30.19 -40.57 5.91
CA ILE A 459 -28.92 -41.10 6.40
C ILE A 459 -29.04 -41.53 7.86
N SER A 460 -29.73 -40.74 8.70
CA SER A 460 -29.97 -41.12 10.10
C SER A 460 -30.78 -42.40 10.24
N ILE A 461 -31.79 -42.61 9.39
CA ILE A 461 -32.60 -43.83 9.36
C ILE A 461 -31.78 -45.02 8.86
N VAL A 462 -30.96 -44.85 7.82
CA VAL A 462 -30.07 -45.90 7.30
C VAL A 462 -29.05 -46.32 8.36
N ILE A 463 -28.48 -45.39 9.11
CA ILE A 463 -27.58 -45.71 10.23
C ILE A 463 -28.32 -46.44 11.35
N LEU A 464 -29.58 -46.08 11.63
CA LEU A 464 -30.41 -46.74 12.63
C LEU A 464 -30.84 -48.17 12.20
N ALA A 465 -31.09 -48.39 10.91
CA ALA A 465 -31.54 -49.67 10.37
C ALA A 465 -30.40 -50.61 9.97
N GLY A 466 -29.16 -50.10 9.89
CA GLY A 466 -27.93 -50.88 9.65
C GLY A 466 -27.36 -51.55 10.90
N THR A 467 -28.09 -51.51 12.02
CA THR A 467 -27.92 -52.36 13.21
C THR A 467 -29.07 -53.35 13.28
#